data_AF-A0A953C3Y3-F1
#
_entry.id   AF-A0A953C3Y3-F1
#
_cell.length_a   1.000
_cell.length_b   1.000
_cell.length_c   1.000
_cell.angle_alpha   90.00
_cell.angle_beta   90.00
_cell.angle_gamma   90.00
#
_symmetry.space_group_name_H-M   'P 1'
#
loop_
_entity.id
_entity.type
_entity.pdbx_description
1 polymer ?
#
loop_
_entity_poly.entity_id
_entity_poly.type
_entity_poly.pdbx_seq_one_letter_code
_entity_poly.pdbx_strand_id
1 'polypeptide(L)' 'MDHDFCNVDGARRLKQRIEEYWRERGYSVDVKLVEAGFVAAMRSARTDVRSDMVNGLPTKKASEPERVRPSVRGLMEVA' A
#
# COMPACT_ATOMS: atom_id res chain seq x y z
N MET A 1 24.40 5.74 -10.95
CA MET A 1 23.72 4.49 -10.53
C MET A 1 22.88 4.85 -9.30
N ASP A 2 21.85 5.68 -9.44
CA ASP A 2 21.50 6.57 -8.31
C ASP A 2 20.28 6.20 -7.48
N HIS A 3 19.50 5.20 -7.87
CA HIS A 3 18.36 4.76 -7.07
C HIS A 3 18.24 3.24 -7.08
N ASP A 4 18.92 2.59 -6.13
CA ASP A 4 18.63 1.19 -5.81
C ASP A 4 17.28 1.11 -5.09
N PHE A 5 16.30 0.51 -5.76
CA PHE A 5 14.94 0.31 -5.26
C PHE A 5 14.75 -1.08 -4.63
N CYS A 6 15.76 -1.95 -4.69
CA CYS A 6 15.71 -3.32 -4.22
C CYS A 6 16.19 -3.47 -2.76
N ASN A 7 16.25 -2.36 -2.03
CA ASN A 7 16.60 -2.32 -0.61
C ASN A 7 15.55 -1.56 0.21
N VAL A 8 15.71 -1.58 1.54
CA VAL A 8 14.76 -0.95 2.49
C VAL A 8 14.63 0.55 2.25
N ASP A 9 15.73 1.25 1.99
CA ASP A 9 15.70 2.70 1.76
C ASP A 9 15.06 3.06 0.40
N GLY A 10 15.27 2.23 -0.61
CA GLY A 10 14.59 2.28 -1.89
C GLY A 10 13.08 2.15 -1.74
N ALA A 11 12.63 1.17 -0.93
CA ALA A 11 11.23 0.99 -0.62
C ALA A 11 10.63 2.20 0.13
N ARG A 12 11.37 2.79 1.09
CA ARG A 12 10.97 4.03 1.77
C ARG A 12 10.82 5.21 0.81
N ARG A 13 11.76 5.37 -0.11
CA ARG A 13 11.69 6.42 -1.15
C ARG A 13 10.50 6.21 -2.08
N LEU A 14 10.19 4.96 -2.46
CA LEU A 14 9.01 4.64 -3.26
C LEU A 14 7.72 4.98 -2.52
N LYS A 15 7.59 4.59 -1.24
CA LYS A 15 6.45 4.96 -0.39
C LYS A 15 6.20 6.47 -0.42
N GLN A 16 7.22 7.26 -0.09
CA GLN A 16 7.12 8.72 -0.05
C GLN A 16 6.69 9.28 -1.41
N ARG A 17 7.36 8.85 -2.49
CA ARG A 17 7.07 9.33 -3.84
C ARG A 17 5.62 9.05 -4.28
N ILE A 18 5.09 7.87 -3.97
CA ILE A 18 3.71 7.50 -4.33
C ILE A 18 2.70 8.34 -3.56
N GLU A 19 2.89 8.48 -2.24
CA GLU A 19 1.99 9.26 -1.38
C GLU A 19 1.98 10.74 -1.77
N GLU A 20 3.16 11.29 -2.04
CA GLU A 20 3.36 12.70 -2.42
C GLU A 20 2.74 13.01 -3.79
N TYR A 21 2.94 12.13 -4.78
CA TYR A 21 2.33 12.25 -6.11
C TYR A 21 0.81 12.38 -6.05
N TRP A 22 0.14 11.58 -5.22
CA TRP A 22 -1.31 11.61 -5.10
C TRP A 22 -1.80 12.75 -4.21
N ARG A 23 -1.03 13.11 -3.18
CA ARG A 23 -1.32 14.25 -2.31
C ARG A 23 -1.37 15.56 -3.09
N GLU A 24 -0.42 15.79 -3.99
CA GLU A 24 -0.41 16.95 -4.90
C GLU A 24 -1.67 17.03 -5.79
N ARG A 25 -2.32 15.90 -6.02
CA ARG A 25 -3.54 15.77 -6.84
C ARG A 25 -4.83 15.75 -6.01
N GLY A 26 -4.73 15.96 -4.69
CA GLY A 26 -5.87 16.01 -3.78
C GLY A 26 -6.39 14.63 -3.32
N TYR A 27 -5.62 13.58 -3.53
CA TYR A 27 -5.96 12.23 -3.08
C TYR A 27 -5.10 11.81 -1.91
N SER A 28 -5.65 10.97 -1.03
CA SER A 28 -4.90 10.32 0.03
C SER A 28 -4.81 8.83 -0.30
N VAL A 29 -3.59 8.30 -0.26
CA VAL A 29 -3.29 6.88 -0.44
C VAL A 29 -2.48 6.42 0.76
N ASP A 30 -2.74 5.20 1.22
CA ASP A 30 -2.00 4.57 2.30
C ASP A 30 -1.04 3.53 1.72
N VAL A 31 0.26 3.77 1.86
CA VAL A 31 1.31 2.87 1.37
C VAL A 31 2.08 2.27 2.54
N LYS A 32 2.02 0.94 2.71
CA LYS A 32 2.70 0.23 3.80
C LYS A 32 3.97 -0.45 3.30
N LEU A 33 5.00 -0.41 4.13
CA LEU A 33 6.20 -1.22 3.96
C LEU A 33 6.04 -2.48 4.81
N VAL A 34 6.14 -3.64 4.19
CA VAL A 34 6.07 -4.93 4.87
C VAL A 34 7.40 -5.62 4.67
N GLU A 35 8.15 -5.71 5.75
CA GLU A 35 9.42 -6.44 5.77
C GLU A 35 9.17 -7.92 6.01
N ALA A 36 9.77 -8.75 5.16
CA ALA A 36 9.88 -10.18 5.35
C ALA A 36 11.36 -10.54 5.40
N GLY A 37 11.71 -11.44 6.32
CA GLY A 37 13.05 -12.01 6.41
C GLY A 37 13.39 -12.85 5.17
N PHE A 38 14.25 -13.85 5.33
CA PHE A 38 14.68 -14.68 4.20
C PHE A 38 13.52 -15.46 3.57
N VAL A 39 13.25 -15.21 2.28
CA VAL A 39 12.26 -15.94 1.48
C VAL A 39 12.99 -16.95 0.61
N ALA A 40 12.85 -18.24 0.93
CA ALA A 40 13.61 -19.32 0.30
C ALA A 40 13.48 -19.36 -1.23
N ALA A 41 12.29 -19.10 -1.77
CA ALA A 41 12.04 -19.08 -3.21
C ALA A 41 12.81 -17.97 -3.95
N MET A 42 13.04 -16.84 -3.29
CA MET A 42 13.76 -15.68 -3.87
C MET A 42 15.25 -15.68 -3.51
N ARG A 43 15.65 -16.49 -2.52
CA ARG A 43 17.01 -16.52 -1.96
C ARG A 43 17.48 -15.14 -1.47
N SER A 44 16.56 -14.32 -0.97
CA SER A 44 16.81 -12.97 -0.47
C SER A 44 15.80 -12.59 0.62
N ALA A 45 16.14 -11.56 1.41
CA ALA A 45 15.15 -10.85 2.21
C ALA A 45 14.30 -9.95 1.32
N ARG A 46 13.05 -9.68 1.71
CA ARG A 46 12.10 -8.95 0.87
C ARG A 46 11.46 -7.79 1.63
N THR A 47 11.37 -6.63 0.99
CA THR A 47 10.58 -5.50 1.48
C THR A 47 9.48 -5.22 0.47
N ASP A 48 8.24 -5.46 0.85
CA ASP A 48 7.07 -5.24 -0.01
C ASP A 48 6.51 -3.83 0.19
N VAL A 49 6.16 -3.16 -0.91
CA VAL A 49 5.40 -1.91 -0.91
C VAL A 49 3.94 -2.24 -1.23
N ARG A 50 3.01 -1.99 -0.31
CA ARG A 50 1.58 -2.32 -0.46
C ARG A 50 0.72 -1.07 -0.37
N SER A 51 -0.11 -0.82 -1.38
CA SER A 51 -1.04 0.32 -1.41
C SER A 51 -2.50 -0.10 -1.25
N ASP A 52 -3.34 0.78 -0.73
CA ASP A 52 -4.80 0.66 -0.70
C ASP A 52 -5.50 1.06 -2.03
N MET A 53 -4.72 1.51 -3.01
CA MET A 53 -5.19 1.83 -4.36
C MET A 53 -5.75 0.60 -5.08
N VAL A 54 -6.76 0.80 -5.91
CA VAL A 54 -7.38 -0.23 -6.75
C VAL A 54 -6.98 0.01 -8.20
N ASN A 55 -6.34 -0.97 -8.83
CA ASN A 55 -5.78 -0.85 -10.20
C ASN A 55 -4.89 0.40 -10.37
N GLY A 56 -4.16 0.79 -9.32
CA GLY A 56 -3.30 1.98 -9.31
C GLY A 56 -4.01 3.31 -9.14
N LEU A 57 -5.34 3.32 -8.90
CA LEU A 57 -6.11 4.52 -8.64
C LEU A 57 -6.50 4.64 -7.15
N PRO A 58 -6.42 5.84 -6.56
CA PRO A 58 -6.88 6.10 -5.20
C PRO A 58 -8.39 5.91 -5.08
N THR A 59 -8.83 5.33 -3.96
CA THR A 59 -10.26 5.13 -3.68
C THR A 59 -10.85 6.21 -2.76
N LYS A 60 -10.00 7.03 -2.13
CA LYS A 60 -10.37 8.06 -1.15
C LYS A 60 -9.91 9.44 -1.64
N LYS A 61 -10.82 10.42 -1.70
CA LYS A 61 -10.43 11.83 -1.78
C LYS A 61 -9.95 12.30 -0.41
N ALA A 62 -8.95 13.18 -0.36
CA ALA A 62 -8.38 13.63 0.91
C ALA A 62 -9.39 14.32 1.85
N SER A 63 -10.50 14.83 1.30
CA SER A 63 -11.57 15.51 2.04
C SER A 63 -12.74 14.61 2.46
N GLU A 64 -12.78 13.35 2.03
CA GLU A 64 -13.87 12.45 2.41
C GLU A 64 -13.50 11.70 3.71
N PRO A 65 -14.28 11.87 4.80
CA PRO A 65 -14.07 11.09 6.01
C PRO A 65 -14.24 9.60 5.68
N GLU A 66 -13.45 8.76 6.35
CA GLU A 66 -13.47 7.31 6.18
C GLU A 66 -14.91 6.78 6.35
N ARG A 67 -15.57 6.49 5.23
CA ARG A 67 -16.87 5.81 5.25
C ARG A 67 -16.62 4.41 5.80
N VAL A 68 -16.91 4.22 7.08
CA VAL A 68 -16.97 2.90 7.72
C VAL A 68 -17.99 2.08 6.93
N ARG A 69 -17.51 1.27 5.99
CA ARG A 69 -18.36 0.28 5.31
C ARG A 69 -18.59 -0.83 6.34
N PRO A 70 -19.84 -1.14 6.72
CA PRO A 70 -20.08 -2.29 7.58
C PRO A 70 -19.53 -3.51 6.85
N SER A 71 -18.59 -4.19 7.50
CA SER A 71 -18.00 -5.43 7.00
C SER A 71 -19.13 -6.44 6.79
N VAL A 72 -19.48 -6.74 5.54
CA VAL A 72 -20.48 -7.75 5.18
C VAL A 72 -19.85 -9.13 5.38
N ARG A 73 -19.54 -9.48 6.62
CA ARG A 73 -18.99 -10.78 6.99
C ARG A 73 -19.83 -11.37 8.12
N GLY A 74 -21.10 -11.64 7.83
CA GLY A 74 -22.02 -12.21 8.82
C GLY A 74 -23.39 -12.64 8.35
N LEU A 75 -23.65 -12.82 7.04
CA LEU A 75 -24.94 -13.36 6.59
C LEU A 75 -24.74 -14.65 5.79
N MET A 76 -24.55 -15.76 6.49
CA MET A 76 -24.84 -17.08 5.96
C MET A 76 -25.26 -17.99 7.13
N GLU A 77 -26.42 -17.68 7.72
CA GLU A 77 -27.22 -18.70 8.39
C GLU A 77 -27.99 -19.43 7.29
N VAL A 78 -27.73 -20.73 7.14
CA VAL A 78 -28.64 -21.65 6.45
C VAL A 78 -29.13 -22.64 7.50
N ALA A 79 -30.44 -22.57 7.73
CA ALA A 79 -31.23 -23.51 8.52
C ALA A 79 -31.28 -24.89 7.85
#